data_AF-A0A2I1R1I0-F1
#
_entry.id   AF-A0A2I1R1I0-F1
#
_cell.length_a   1.000
_cell.length_b   1.000
_cell.length_c   1.000
_cell.angle_alpha   90.00
_cell.angle_beta   90.00
_cell.angle_gamma   90.00
#
_symmetry.space_group_name_H-M   'P 1'
#
loop_
_entity.id
_entity.type
_entity.pdbx_description
1 polymer ?
#
loop_
_entity_poly.entity_id
_entity_poly.type
_entity_poly.pdbx_seq_one_letter_code
_entity_poly.pdbx_strand_id
1 'polypeptide(L)'
;MSGVDLASEVEALRQRLDALTDNVTRHGDALTALEDGWSSTAADTLATVSSATDTAAEGGDSASEDTEPHGAEPDMAVLREWVRDNVSAWCERRVKTKPAGPGVRWCARWDLHPEAITRFWGLRALQLEAAQEGPGAVLIYLREHFDHHLAILTSEEGPFHRCIPKHVPFHDPDHHGYLPTGTTNPPAAVLNLPTP
;
A
#
# COMPACT_ATOMS: atom_id res chain seq x y z
N MET A 1 26.45 4.95 55.98
CA MET A 1 27.18 4.51 54.77
C MET A 1 28.65 4.83 54.98
N SER A 2 29.50 3.81 55.04
CA SER A 2 30.95 3.98 55.25
C SER A 2 31.61 4.47 53.95
N GLY A 3 32.75 5.15 54.01
CA GLY A 3 33.46 5.61 52.81
C GLY A 3 33.83 4.49 51.81
N VAL A 4 33.90 3.25 52.29
CA VAL A 4 34.15 2.04 51.47
C VAL A 4 32.92 1.67 50.61
N ASP A 5 31.71 1.89 51.13
CA ASP A 5 30.43 1.57 50.47
C ASP A 5 30.20 2.49 49.24
N LEU A 6 30.51 3.78 49.40
CA LEU A 6 30.46 4.77 48.32
C LEU A 6 31.50 4.48 47.23
N ALA A 7 32.72 4.06 47.61
CA ALA A 7 33.76 3.73 46.65
C ALA A 7 33.37 2.51 45.79
N SER A 8 32.76 1.48 46.39
CA SER A 8 32.26 0.33 45.65
C SER A 8 31.09 0.68 44.72
N GLU A 9 30.20 1.58 45.13
CA GLU A 9 29.06 2.00 44.30
C GLU A 9 29.52 2.84 43.09
N VAL A 10 30.49 3.75 43.30
CA VAL A 10 31.09 4.52 42.21
C VAL A 10 31.79 3.60 41.20
N GLU A 11 32.49 2.56 41.68
CA GLU A 11 33.14 1.59 40.81
C GLU A 11 32.12 0.76 40.01
N ALA A 12 31.02 0.32 40.64
CA ALA A 12 29.94 -0.37 39.95
C ALA A 12 29.26 0.51 38.88
N LEU A 13 29.12 1.82 39.13
CA LEU A 13 28.58 2.76 38.15
C LEU A 13 29.53 2.97 36.96
N ARG A 14 30.85 3.04 37.20
CA ARG A 14 31.85 3.11 36.11
C ARG A 14 31.77 1.89 35.21
N GLN A 15 31.76 0.69 35.80
CA GLN A 15 31.63 -0.56 35.03
C GLN A 15 30.35 -0.62 34.21
N ARG A 16 29.23 -0.09 34.72
CA ARG A 16 27.97 -0.01 33.95
C ARG A 16 28.06 0.99 32.79
N LEU A 17 28.73 2.13 32.98
CA LEU A 17 28.94 3.11 31.92
C LEU A 17 29.87 2.57 30.82
N ASP A 18 30.92 1.84 31.19
CA ASP A 18 31.80 1.17 30.23
C ASP A 18 31.04 0.13 29.42
N ALA A 19 30.24 -0.72 30.09
CA ALA A 19 29.40 -1.70 29.41
C ALA A 19 28.34 -1.08 28.47
N LEU A 20 27.77 0.08 28.85
CA LEU A 20 26.87 0.83 27.98
C LEU A 20 27.60 1.40 26.77
N THR A 21 28.82 1.90 26.96
CA THR A 21 29.68 2.40 25.87
C THR A 21 30.00 1.28 24.88
N ASP A 22 30.37 0.10 25.36
CA ASP A 22 30.61 -1.08 24.52
C ASP A 22 29.37 -1.50 23.74
N ASN A 23 28.19 -1.44 24.37
CA ASN A 23 26.93 -1.73 23.67
C ASN A 23 26.62 -0.70 22.59
N VAL A 24 26.85 0.59 22.84
CA VAL A 24 26.64 1.65 21.84
C VAL A 24 27.59 1.47 20.67
N THR A 25 28.87 1.19 20.93
CA THR A 25 29.85 0.90 19.87
C THR A 25 29.43 -0.31 19.03
N ARG A 26 29.03 -1.42 19.68
CA ARG A 26 28.58 -2.62 18.96
C ARG A 26 27.34 -2.35 18.10
N HIS A 27 26.39 -1.56 18.58
CA HIS A 27 25.23 -1.18 17.78
C HIS A 27 25.62 -0.27 16.61
N GLY A 28 26.57 0.65 16.81
CA GLY A 28 27.13 1.47 15.73
C GLY A 28 27.76 0.60 14.64
N ASP A 29 28.61 -0.34 15.02
CA ASP A 29 29.25 -1.28 14.07
C ASP A 29 28.22 -2.14 13.33
N ALA A 30 27.18 -2.59 14.03
CA ALA A 30 26.09 -3.37 13.42
C ALA A 30 25.29 -2.55 12.39
N LEU A 31 25.03 -1.26 12.67
CA LEU A 31 24.35 -0.37 11.74
C LEU A 31 25.22 -0.10 10.49
N THR A 32 26.52 0.14 10.67
CA THR A 32 27.47 0.31 9.55
C THR A 32 27.52 -0.95 8.68
N ALA A 33 27.57 -2.14 9.28
CA ALA A 33 27.56 -3.40 8.52
C ALA A 33 26.26 -3.61 7.71
N LEU A 34 25.11 -3.17 8.25
CA LEU A 34 23.85 -3.18 7.52
C LEU A 34 23.85 -2.19 6.35
N GLU A 35 24.42 -0.99 6.52
CA GLU A 35 24.56 0.01 5.47
C GLU A 35 25.47 -0.45 4.32
N ASP A 36 26.59 -1.10 4.66
CA ASP A 36 27.48 -1.73 3.67
C ASP A 36 26.79 -2.88 2.93
N GLY A 37 25.99 -3.69 3.64
CA GLY A 37 25.17 -4.75 3.07
C GLY A 37 24.10 -4.23 2.11
N TRP A 38 23.43 -3.13 2.46
CA TRP A 38 22.46 -2.48 1.56
C TRP A 38 23.14 -1.88 0.32
N SER A 39 24.30 -1.25 0.50
CA SER A 39 25.04 -0.62 -0.61
C SER A 39 25.60 -1.64 -1.60
N SER A 40 26.06 -2.79 -1.11
CA SER A 40 26.54 -3.90 -1.94
C SER A 40 25.40 -4.60 -2.69
N THR A 41 24.26 -4.86 -2.04
CA THR A 41 23.07 -5.40 -2.73
C THR A 41 22.52 -4.43 -3.78
N ALA A 42 22.55 -3.12 -3.52
CA ALA A 42 22.23 -2.10 -4.51
C ALA A 42 23.23 -2.09 -5.69
N ALA A 43 24.53 -2.31 -5.44
CA ALA A 43 25.52 -2.40 -6.50
C ALA A 43 25.37 -3.68 -7.33
N ASP A 44 25.09 -4.82 -6.71
CA ASP A 44 24.87 -6.11 -7.38
C ASP A 44 23.59 -6.12 -8.23
N THR A 45 22.52 -5.49 -7.73
CA THR A 45 21.28 -5.32 -8.51
C THR A 45 21.51 -4.43 -9.73
N LEU A 46 22.23 -3.31 -9.62
CA LEU A 46 22.61 -2.48 -10.76
C LEU A 46 23.53 -3.20 -11.75
N ALA A 47 24.49 -4.00 -11.27
CA ALA A 47 25.36 -4.80 -12.12
C ALA A 47 24.57 -5.87 -12.89
N THR A 48 23.62 -6.54 -12.22
CA THR A 48 22.74 -7.55 -12.83
C THR A 48 21.85 -6.93 -13.92
N VAL A 49 21.28 -5.75 -13.66
CA VAL A 49 20.47 -5.01 -14.66
C VAL A 49 21.33 -4.57 -15.85
N SER A 50 22.57 -4.12 -15.61
CA SER A 50 23.49 -3.71 -16.67
C SER A 50 23.94 -4.89 -17.55
N SER A 51 24.25 -6.05 -16.95
CA SER A 51 24.57 -7.28 -17.69
C SER A 51 23.37 -7.83 -18.48
N ALA A 52 22.14 -7.65 -17.99
CA ALA A 52 20.93 -7.99 -18.73
C ALA A 52 20.74 -7.08 -19.97
N THR A 53 21.17 -5.82 -19.92
CA THR A 53 21.08 -4.91 -21.07
C THR A 53 22.10 -5.15 -22.18
N ASP A 54 23.25 -5.78 -21.88
CA ASP A 54 24.32 -6.02 -22.87
C ASP A 54 24.18 -7.35 -23.62
N THR A 55 23.21 -8.20 -23.23
CA THR A 55 22.96 -9.52 -23.86
C THR A 55 21.86 -9.49 -24.94
N ALA A 56 21.24 -8.33 -25.21
CA ALA A 56 20.12 -8.19 -26.14
C ALA A 56 20.52 -7.86 -27.59
N ALA A 57 21.56 -8.52 -28.11
CA ALA A 57 21.94 -8.44 -29.52
C ALA A 57 22.55 -9.76 -30.04
N GLU A 58 21.72 -10.81 -30.15
CA GLU A 58 21.61 -11.70 -31.34
C GLU A 58 20.72 -12.94 -31.04
N GLY A 59 19.54 -12.97 -31.66
CA GLY A 59 18.90 -14.16 -32.25
C GLY A 59 18.47 -15.37 -31.40
N GLY A 60 17.15 -15.49 -31.18
CA GLY A 60 16.43 -16.73 -31.54
C GLY A 60 15.83 -17.61 -30.43
N ASP A 61 14.51 -17.54 -30.35
CA ASP A 61 13.54 -18.59 -29.97
C ASP A 61 13.33 -18.97 -28.48
N SER A 62 12.14 -18.57 -28.01
CA SER A 62 11.25 -19.20 -27.03
C SER A 62 11.82 -19.72 -25.70
N ALA A 63 11.75 -18.86 -24.69
CA ALA A 63 11.30 -19.25 -23.35
C ALA A 63 10.53 -18.08 -22.74
N SER A 64 9.20 -18.20 -22.74
CA SER A 64 8.30 -17.30 -22.03
C SER A 64 8.47 -17.53 -20.53
N GLU A 65 9.16 -16.62 -19.86
CA GLU A 65 9.05 -16.45 -18.41
C GLU A 65 8.13 -15.26 -18.15
N ASP A 66 7.05 -15.53 -17.43
CA ASP A 66 5.92 -14.66 -17.17
C ASP A 66 6.35 -13.31 -16.57
N THR A 67 6.52 -12.32 -17.44
CA THR A 67 6.43 -10.91 -17.04
C THR A 67 4.94 -10.61 -16.87
N GLU A 68 4.42 -10.85 -15.67
CA GLU A 68 3.06 -10.44 -15.28
C GLU A 68 2.89 -8.94 -15.61
N PRO A 69 1.89 -8.57 -16.44
CA PRO A 69 1.79 -7.20 -16.93
C PRO A 69 1.43 -6.29 -15.77
N HIS A 70 2.30 -5.33 -15.46
CA HIS A 70 1.94 -4.14 -14.70
C HIS A 70 0.94 -3.32 -15.54
N GLY A 71 -0.35 -3.64 -15.38
CA GLY A 71 -1.44 -3.09 -16.19
C GLY A 71 -2.45 -4.13 -16.71
N ALA A 72 -2.31 -5.41 -16.37
CA ALA A 72 -3.34 -6.41 -16.67
C ALA A 72 -4.68 -6.00 -16.03
N GLU A 73 -5.76 -6.12 -16.79
CA GLU A 73 -7.11 -5.94 -16.26
C GLU A 73 -7.30 -6.86 -15.05
N PRO A 74 -7.78 -6.35 -13.90
CA PRO A 74 -7.92 -7.15 -12.68
C PRO A 74 -8.74 -8.41 -12.93
N ASP A 75 -8.14 -9.58 -12.72
CA ASP A 75 -8.89 -10.83 -12.72
C ASP A 75 -9.85 -10.83 -11.51
N MET A 76 -11.14 -10.69 -11.81
CA MET A 76 -12.18 -10.57 -10.80
C MET A 76 -12.41 -11.86 -10.00
N ALA A 77 -12.10 -13.04 -10.54
CA ALA A 77 -12.21 -14.29 -9.79
C ALA A 77 -11.12 -14.33 -8.71
N VAL A 78 -9.87 -14.06 -9.12
CA VAL A 78 -8.72 -13.98 -8.22
C VAL A 78 -8.92 -12.87 -7.18
N LEU A 79 -9.39 -11.70 -7.61
CA LEU A 79 -9.58 -10.57 -6.71
C LEU A 79 -10.69 -10.84 -5.68
N ARG A 80 -11.79 -11.50 -6.06
CA ARG A 80 -12.87 -11.84 -5.12
C ARG A 80 -12.43 -12.82 -4.06
N GLU A 81 -11.69 -13.85 -4.45
CA GLU A 81 -11.07 -14.78 -3.51
C GLU A 81 -10.12 -14.05 -2.57
N TRP A 82 -9.24 -13.21 -3.12
CA TRP A 82 -8.32 -12.42 -2.32
C TRP A 82 -9.03 -11.50 -1.31
N VAL A 83 -10.08 -10.78 -1.70
CA VAL A 83 -10.85 -9.90 -0.79
C VAL A 83 -11.57 -10.72 0.29
N ARG A 84 -12.06 -11.93 -0.03
CA ARG A 84 -12.65 -12.83 0.97
C ARG A 84 -11.61 -13.18 2.04
N ASP A 85 -10.42 -13.61 1.63
CA ASP A 85 -9.43 -14.21 2.54
C ASP A 85 -8.55 -13.15 3.22
N ASN A 86 -8.26 -12.05 2.55
CA ASN A 86 -7.30 -11.03 2.99
C ASN A 86 -7.94 -9.70 3.39
N VAL A 87 -9.27 -9.59 3.29
CA VAL A 87 -10.02 -8.47 3.88
C VAL A 87 -11.09 -9.01 4.80
N SER A 88 -12.01 -9.82 4.29
CA SER A 88 -13.23 -10.16 5.02
C SER A 88 -13.03 -11.19 6.15
N ALA A 89 -12.10 -12.14 5.97
CA ALA A 89 -11.91 -13.24 6.91
C ALA A 89 -11.26 -12.83 8.24
N TRP A 90 -10.39 -11.81 8.24
CA TRP A 90 -9.61 -11.41 9.42
C TRP A 90 -9.80 -9.95 9.84
N CYS A 91 -10.30 -9.06 8.97
CA CYS A 91 -10.46 -7.66 9.34
C CYS A 91 -11.69 -7.47 10.26
N GLU A 92 -11.45 -7.44 11.57
CA GLU A 92 -12.49 -7.32 12.61
C GLU A 92 -13.07 -5.90 12.78
N ARG A 93 -12.96 -5.05 11.76
CA ARG A 93 -13.50 -3.69 11.82
C ARG A 93 -15.03 -3.73 11.94
N ARG A 94 -15.57 -2.96 12.89
CA ARG A 94 -17.02 -2.87 13.11
C ARG A 94 -17.72 -2.28 11.89
N VAL A 95 -18.58 -3.04 11.22
CA VAL A 95 -19.38 -2.56 10.08
C VAL A 95 -20.70 -1.89 10.55
N LYS A 96 -21.03 -0.73 9.99
CA LYS A 96 -22.32 -0.05 10.21
C LYS A 96 -23.44 -0.90 9.60
N THR A 97 -24.35 -1.42 10.42
CA THR A 97 -25.57 -2.10 9.96
C THR A 97 -26.77 -1.15 9.85
N LYS A 98 -26.69 0.03 10.46
CA LYS A 98 -27.74 1.07 10.45
C LYS A 98 -27.16 2.43 10.01
N PRO A 99 -27.94 3.30 9.36
CA PRO A 99 -27.46 4.60 8.85
C PRO A 99 -26.78 5.48 9.89
N ALA A 100 -27.32 5.57 11.11
CA ALA A 100 -26.80 6.39 12.21
C ALA A 100 -25.95 5.60 13.23
N GLY A 101 -25.49 4.39 12.88
CA GLY A 101 -24.71 3.54 13.79
C GLY A 101 -23.19 3.82 13.73
N PRO A 102 -22.44 3.50 14.79
CA PRO A 102 -20.97 3.52 14.77
C PRO A 102 -20.41 2.37 13.91
N GLY A 103 -19.24 2.59 13.30
CA GLY A 103 -18.53 1.61 12.46
C GLY A 103 -18.10 2.19 11.11
N VAL A 104 -17.55 1.34 10.24
CA VAL A 104 -17.24 1.64 8.84
C VAL A 104 -18.38 1.21 7.91
N ARG A 105 -18.56 1.87 6.77
CA ARG A 105 -19.52 1.39 5.77
C ARG A 105 -18.83 0.40 4.83
N TRP A 106 -19.33 -0.82 4.79
CA TRP A 106 -18.87 -1.85 3.87
C TRP A 106 -19.94 -2.13 2.81
N CYS A 107 -19.55 -2.09 1.53
CA CYS A 107 -20.44 -2.46 0.43
C CYS A 107 -20.28 -3.94 0.10
N ALA A 108 -21.36 -4.72 0.20
CA ALA A 108 -21.36 -6.14 -0.19
C ALA A 108 -21.14 -6.36 -1.70
N ARG A 109 -21.40 -5.33 -2.52
CA ARG A 109 -21.12 -5.30 -3.96
C ARG A 109 -19.95 -4.37 -4.28
N TRP A 110 -18.88 -4.47 -3.49
CA TRP A 110 -17.66 -3.68 -3.68
C TRP A 110 -17.09 -3.84 -5.10
N ASP A 111 -17.33 -4.99 -5.74
CA ASP A 111 -16.88 -5.35 -7.09
C ASP A 111 -17.58 -4.57 -8.21
N LEU A 112 -18.58 -3.76 -7.87
CA LEU A 112 -19.21 -2.79 -8.78
C LEU A 112 -18.62 -1.37 -8.63
N HIS A 113 -17.63 -1.17 -7.77
CA HIS A 113 -16.95 0.11 -7.58
C HIS A 113 -15.57 0.05 -8.24
N PRO A 114 -15.34 0.74 -9.38
CA PRO A 114 -14.05 0.74 -10.06
C PRO A 114 -12.90 1.16 -9.14
N GLU A 115 -13.12 2.15 -8.28
CA GLU A 115 -12.11 2.57 -7.30
C GLU A 115 -11.75 1.46 -6.31
N ALA A 116 -12.72 0.65 -5.86
CA ALA A 116 -12.46 -0.48 -4.98
C ALA A 116 -11.68 -1.58 -5.70
N ILE A 117 -12.05 -1.87 -6.95
CA ILE A 117 -11.35 -2.86 -7.77
C ILE A 117 -9.88 -2.45 -7.94
N THR A 118 -9.61 -1.22 -8.37
CA THR A 118 -8.24 -0.73 -8.58
C THR A 118 -7.43 -0.76 -7.28
N ARG A 119 -8.00 -0.30 -6.16
CA ARG A 119 -7.29 -0.28 -4.87
C ARG A 119 -7.02 -1.68 -4.35
N PHE A 120 -8.00 -2.59 -4.40
CA PHE A 120 -7.80 -3.97 -3.93
C PHE A 120 -6.83 -4.74 -4.82
N TRP A 121 -6.83 -4.50 -6.13
CA TRP A 121 -5.86 -5.12 -7.04
C TRP A 121 -4.42 -4.71 -6.70
N GLY A 122 -4.18 -3.42 -6.49
CA GLY A 122 -2.87 -2.93 -6.04
C GLY A 122 -2.48 -3.44 -4.65
N LEU A 123 -3.42 -3.44 -3.70
CA LEU A 123 -3.19 -3.99 -2.36
C LEU A 123 -2.82 -5.47 -2.37
N ARG A 124 -3.41 -6.25 -3.29
CA ARG A 124 -3.05 -7.66 -3.47
C ARG A 124 -1.61 -7.81 -3.92
N ALA A 125 -1.19 -7.06 -4.94
CA ALA A 125 0.19 -7.13 -5.45
C ALA A 125 1.20 -6.81 -4.34
N LEU A 126 1.00 -5.68 -3.63
CA LEU A 126 1.86 -5.27 -2.53
C LEU A 126 1.89 -6.28 -1.37
N GLN A 127 0.77 -6.93 -1.07
CA GLN A 127 0.74 -7.97 -0.04
C GLN A 127 1.60 -9.17 -0.44
N LEU A 128 1.50 -9.61 -1.71
CA LEU A 128 2.28 -10.73 -2.22
C LEU A 128 3.78 -10.42 -2.16
N GLU A 129 4.18 -9.23 -2.58
CA GLU A 129 5.57 -8.76 -2.47
C GLU A 129 6.05 -8.74 -1.01
N ALA A 130 5.29 -8.12 -0.11
CA ALA A 130 5.62 -8.06 1.31
C ALA A 130 5.71 -9.45 1.96
N ALA A 131 4.87 -10.40 1.53
CA ALA A 131 4.91 -11.77 2.03
C ALA A 131 6.19 -12.52 1.62
N GLN A 132 6.76 -12.23 0.45
CA GLN A 132 8.04 -12.80 0.02
C GLN A 132 9.23 -12.20 0.79
N GLU A 133 9.15 -10.91 1.13
CA GLU A 133 10.22 -10.22 1.87
C GLU A 133 10.25 -10.61 3.36
N GLY A 134 9.08 -10.83 3.96
CA GLY A 134 8.94 -11.41 5.29
C GLY A 134 8.14 -10.56 6.29
N PRO A 135 8.09 -10.96 7.57
CA PRO A 135 7.12 -10.42 8.53
C PRO A 135 7.21 -8.90 8.76
N GLY A 136 8.41 -8.32 8.69
CA GLY A 136 8.61 -6.87 8.83
C GLY A 136 7.92 -6.10 7.71
N ALA A 137 8.11 -6.53 6.46
CA ALA A 137 7.48 -5.94 5.29
C ALA A 137 5.95 -6.09 5.34
N VAL A 138 5.43 -7.23 5.82
CA VAL A 138 3.98 -7.42 6.01
C VAL A 138 3.40 -6.38 6.98
N LEU A 139 4.09 -6.08 8.09
CA LEU A 139 3.63 -5.05 9.03
C LEU A 139 3.70 -3.64 8.44
N ILE A 140 4.70 -3.36 7.60
CA ILE A 140 4.81 -2.10 6.85
C ILE A 140 3.65 -1.98 5.86
N TYR A 141 3.39 -3.02 5.07
CA TYR A 141 2.25 -3.09 4.14
C TYR A 141 0.91 -2.80 4.83
N LEU A 142 0.67 -3.43 5.99
CA LEU A 142 -0.56 -3.22 6.75
C LEU A 142 -0.73 -1.75 7.16
N ARG A 143 0.34 -1.18 7.73
CA ARG A 143 0.36 0.20 8.22
C ARG A 143 0.24 1.24 7.11
N GLU A 144 0.99 1.07 6.02
CA GLU A 144 1.18 2.11 5.01
C GLU A 144 0.20 2.01 3.84
N HIS A 145 -0.28 0.81 3.53
CA HIS A 145 -1.12 0.58 2.37
C HIS A 145 -2.51 0.08 2.74
N PHE A 146 -2.59 -1.07 3.44
CA PHE A 146 -3.88 -1.72 3.72
C PHE A 146 -4.82 -0.83 4.53
N ASP A 147 -4.34 -0.35 5.69
CA ASP A 147 -5.14 0.46 6.60
C ASP A 147 -5.53 1.80 5.98
N HIS A 148 -4.61 2.41 5.22
CA HIS A 148 -4.85 3.67 4.52
C HIS A 148 -5.95 3.54 3.47
N HIS A 149 -5.83 2.56 2.56
CA HIS A 149 -6.80 2.40 1.48
C HIS A 149 -8.16 1.90 1.97
N LEU A 150 -8.19 1.04 2.99
CA LEU A 150 -9.45 0.60 3.57
C LEU A 150 -10.18 1.76 4.28
N ALA A 151 -9.46 2.66 4.94
CA ALA A 151 -10.03 3.87 5.53
C ALA A 151 -10.66 4.77 4.45
N ILE A 152 -10.01 4.95 3.30
CA ILE A 152 -10.57 5.73 2.18
C ILE A 152 -11.86 5.09 1.65
N LEU A 153 -11.82 3.79 1.34
CA LEU A 153 -12.97 3.08 0.76
C LEU A 153 -14.21 3.17 1.65
N THR A 154 -14.00 3.10 2.96
CA THR A 154 -15.07 3.05 3.97
C THR A 154 -15.38 4.40 4.63
N SER A 155 -14.68 5.47 4.22
CA SER A 155 -14.87 6.84 4.68
C SER A 155 -16.28 7.36 4.39
N GLU A 156 -16.65 8.47 5.03
CA GLU A 156 -17.92 9.15 4.77
C GLU A 156 -17.99 9.79 3.38
N GLU A 157 -16.84 10.15 2.83
CA GLU A 157 -16.70 10.60 1.44
C GLU A 157 -16.25 9.46 0.50
N GLY A 158 -16.15 8.23 1.03
CA GLY A 158 -15.65 7.08 0.31
C GLY A 158 -16.69 6.48 -0.64
N PRO A 159 -16.26 5.69 -1.64
CA PRO A 159 -17.13 5.07 -2.63
C PRO A 159 -18.21 4.15 -2.03
N PHE A 160 -18.00 3.61 -0.83
CA PHE A 160 -19.00 2.77 -0.15
C PHE A 160 -20.07 3.58 0.60
N HIS A 161 -19.88 4.88 0.82
CA HIS A 161 -20.76 5.62 1.72
C HIS A 161 -22.18 5.78 1.20
N ARG A 162 -22.31 6.17 -0.07
CA ARG A 162 -23.61 6.42 -0.73
C ARG A 162 -24.11 5.24 -1.54
N CYS A 163 -23.48 4.07 -1.38
CA CYS A 163 -23.86 2.89 -2.11
C CYS A 163 -25.27 2.43 -1.69
N ILE A 164 -26.23 2.60 -2.61
CA ILE A 164 -27.61 2.16 -2.45
C ILE A 164 -27.85 0.86 -3.25
N PRO A 165 -28.82 0.01 -2.86
CA PRO A 165 -29.10 -1.25 -3.54
C PRO A 165 -29.47 -1.13 -5.03
N LYS A 166 -29.71 0.07 -5.56
CA LYS A 166 -29.72 0.35 -6.99
C LYS A 166 -28.32 0.80 -7.43
N HIS A 167 -27.41 -0.14 -7.66
CA HIS A 167 -26.22 0.18 -8.44
C HIS A 167 -26.67 0.43 -9.88
N VAL A 168 -26.38 1.62 -10.40
CA VAL A 168 -26.47 1.83 -11.84
C VAL A 168 -25.13 1.41 -12.46
N PRO A 169 -25.14 0.95 -13.72
CA PRO A 169 -23.91 0.63 -14.45
C PRO A 169 -22.95 1.83 -14.53
N PHE A 170 -21.67 1.50 -14.65
CA PHE A 170 -20.61 2.43 -15.01
C PHE A 170 -20.99 3.17 -16.31
N HIS A 171 -20.92 4.51 -16.29
CA HIS A 171 -21.38 5.46 -17.33
C HIS A 171 -22.84 5.92 -17.33
N ASP A 172 -23.56 5.85 -16.21
CA ASP A 172 -24.75 6.71 -16.08
C ASP A 172 -24.30 8.18 -15.90
N PRO A 173 -24.55 9.09 -16.86
CA PRO A 173 -24.15 10.50 -16.76
C PRO A 173 -24.86 11.24 -15.60
N ASP A 174 -25.95 10.68 -15.07
CA ASP A 174 -26.67 11.24 -13.93
C ASP A 174 -26.14 10.72 -12.57
N HIS A 175 -25.11 9.87 -12.56
CA HIS A 175 -24.54 9.39 -11.30
C HIS A 175 -23.63 10.45 -10.66
N HIS A 176 -24.19 11.17 -9.68
CA HIS A 176 -23.52 12.19 -8.85
C HIS A 176 -22.36 11.68 -7.96
N GLY A 177 -21.78 10.52 -8.25
CA GLY A 177 -20.75 9.86 -7.46
C GLY A 177 -19.37 9.83 -8.12
N TYR A 178 -19.23 10.31 -9.36
CA TYR A 178 -17.96 10.32 -10.07
C TYR A 178 -17.38 11.72 -10.19
N LEU A 179 -16.05 11.80 -10.20
CA LEU A 179 -15.36 13.03 -10.53
C LEU A 179 -15.70 13.41 -11.98
N PRO A 180 -16.18 14.64 -12.23
CA PRO A 180 -16.63 15.02 -13.56
C PRO A 180 -15.44 15.02 -14.54
N THR A 181 -15.49 14.12 -15.53
CA THR A 181 -14.59 14.10 -16.68
C THR A 181 -15.18 15.04 -17.73
N GLY A 182 -15.07 16.36 -17.53
CA GLY A 182 -15.81 17.36 -18.29
C GLY A 182 -15.98 17.08 -19.79
N THR A 183 -17.17 16.62 -20.17
CA THR A 183 -17.78 16.92 -21.48
C THR A 183 -19.15 17.54 -21.22
N THR A 184 -19.20 18.55 -20.36
CA THR A 184 -20.29 19.51 -20.39
C THR A 184 -20.14 20.28 -21.69
N ASN A 185 -20.90 19.91 -22.72
CA ASN A 185 -21.19 20.85 -23.80
C ASN A 185 -21.78 22.09 -23.11
N PRO A 186 -21.18 23.28 -23.21
CA PRO A 186 -21.78 24.46 -22.62
C PRO A 186 -23.18 24.63 -23.24
N PRO A 187 -24.20 25.09 -22.49
CA PRO A 187 -25.44 25.51 -23.13
C PRO A 187 -25.06 26.53 -24.18
N ALA A 188 -25.49 26.33 -25.42
CA ALA A 188 -25.22 27.23 -26.53
C ALA A 188 -25.64 28.64 -26.09
N ALA A 189 -24.67 29.43 -25.63
CA ALA A 189 -24.86 30.84 -25.38
C ALA A 189 -25.08 31.44 -26.77
N VAL A 190 -26.35 31.67 -27.10
CA VAL A 190 -26.76 32.42 -28.28
C VAL A 190 -26.17 33.82 -28.10
N LEU A 191 -24.99 34.03 -28.68
CA LEU A 191 -24.42 35.35 -28.86
C LEU A 191 -25.31 36.08 -29.86
N ASN A 192 -26.35 36.74 -29.34
CA ASN A 192 -27.10 37.73 -30.08
C ASN A 192 -26.18 38.95 -30.29
N LEU A 193 -25.49 38.99 -31.44
CA LEU A 193 -24.96 40.25 -31.96
C LEU A 193 -26.05 40.95 -32.78
N PRO A 194 -26.32 42.24 -32.57
CA PRO A 194 -27.17 43.00 -33.47
C PRO A 194 -26.45 43.20 -34.81
N THR A 195 -27.12 42.81 -35.91
CA THR A 195 -26.74 43.16 -37.29
C THR A 195 -26.84 44.68 -37.53
N PRO A 196 -26.05 45.23 -38.47
CA PRO A 196 -25.79 46.67 -38.61
C PRO A 196 -26.99 47.50 -39.07
#